data_AF-A0A0B2Q665-F1
#
_entry.id   AF-A0A0B2Q665-F1
#
_cell.length_a   1.000
_cell.length_b   1.000
_cell.length_c   1.000
_cell.angle_alpha   90.00
_cell.angle_beta   90.00
_cell.angle_gamma   90.00
#
_symmetry.space_group_name_H-M   'P 1'
#
loop_
_entity.id
_entity.type
_entity.pdbx_description
1 polymer ?
#
loop_
_entity_poly.entity_id
_entity_poly.type
_entity_poly.pdbx_seq_one_letter_code
_entity_poly.pdbx_strand_id
1 'polypeptide(L)'
;MTLVWRPKCGVEITEVKYGIFLFRFFFHLVVQRILKGRPWSFDKHLLILGVIKEGANPTTIPLFLVPFWIQMHNLPLGFMSQEVGQSIGNYIGTFLEYDEKNSSNLLRGEPTEVFFNYERLGSFCYSCGIMSHVDEFCDHFFAMPMDDGTR
;
A
#
# COMPACT_ATOMS: atom_id res chain seq x y z
N MET A 1 -10.28 11.29 8.07
CA MET A 1 -8.94 10.77 8.42
C MET A 1 -8.73 10.55 9.93
N THR A 2 -9.32 11.34 10.84
CA THR A 2 -9.13 11.20 12.30
C THR A 2 -9.60 9.87 12.91
N LEU A 3 -10.65 9.25 12.34
CA LEU A 3 -11.16 7.95 12.78
C LEU A 3 -10.30 6.75 12.35
N VAL A 4 -9.52 6.88 11.27
CA VAL A 4 -8.71 5.80 10.68
C VAL A 4 -7.41 5.64 11.46
N TRP A 5 -6.69 6.73 11.73
CA TRP A 5 -5.41 6.69 12.45
C TRP A 5 -5.55 6.79 13.98
N ARG A 6 -6.74 7.18 14.48
CA ARG A 6 -7.07 7.32 15.91
C ARG A 6 -5.97 7.98 16.76
N PRO A 7 -5.41 9.14 16.35
CA PRO A 7 -4.39 9.79 17.16
C PRO A 7 -5.01 10.28 18.47
N LYS A 8 -4.47 9.85 19.62
CA LYS A 8 -4.98 10.25 20.95
C LYS A 8 -4.97 11.76 21.19
N CYS A 9 -4.12 12.50 20.49
CA CYS A 9 -3.96 13.95 20.62
C CYS A 9 -4.32 14.71 19.34
N GLY A 10 -5.10 14.10 18.45
CA GLY A 10 -5.43 14.71 17.16
C GLY A 10 -4.26 14.69 16.17
N VAL A 11 -4.54 15.19 14.97
CA VAL A 11 -3.56 15.38 13.89
C VAL A 11 -3.85 16.75 13.29
N GLU A 12 -2.80 17.53 13.08
CA GLU A 12 -2.91 18.77 12.30
C GLU A 12 -2.59 18.45 10.85
N ILE A 13 -3.46 18.91 9.94
CA ILE A 13 -3.36 18.64 8.51
C ILE A 13 -3.35 19.99 7.80
N THR A 14 -2.31 20.27 7.03
CA THR A 14 -2.20 21.48 6.23
C THR A 14 -1.90 21.13 4.79
N GLU A 15 -2.56 21.80 3.84
CA GLU A 15 -2.23 21.66 2.42
C GLU A 15 -1.06 22.60 2.09
N VAL A 16 0.06 22.03 1.63
CA VAL A 16 1.29 22.78 1.30
C VAL A 16 1.27 23.22 -0.17
N LYS A 17 0.69 22.37 -1.02
CA LYS A 17 0.48 22.57 -2.46
C LYS A 17 -0.72 21.72 -2.87
N TYR A 18 -1.35 22.05 -3.99
CA TYR A 18 -2.43 21.24 -4.56
C TYR A 18 -2.09 19.74 -4.55
N GLY A 19 -2.87 18.97 -3.79
CA GLY A 19 -2.70 17.51 -3.65
C GLY A 19 -1.55 17.05 -2.75
N ILE A 20 -0.83 17.96 -2.08
CA ILE A 20 0.25 17.66 -1.13
C ILE A 20 -0.15 18.17 0.26
N PHE A 21 -0.31 17.21 1.18
CA PHE A 21 -0.73 17.47 2.55
C PHE A 21 0.40 17.16 3.53
N LEU A 22 0.57 18.05 4.51
CA LEU A 22 1.46 17.89 5.64
C LEU A 22 0.65 17.42 6.85
N PHE A 23 1.04 16.27 7.40
CA PHE A 23 0.46 15.72 8.62
C PHE A 23 1.43 15.92 9.78
N ARG A 24 1.04 16.69 10.79
CA ARG A 24 1.82 16.90 12.00
C ARG A 24 1.23 16.10 13.16
N PHE A 25 2.06 15.23 13.73
CA PHE A 25 1.71 14.37 14.86
C PHE A 25 2.53 14.76 16.10
N PHE A 26 1.92 14.65 17.27
CA PHE A 26 2.55 14.97 18.55
C PHE A 26 3.52 13.90 19.05
N PHE A 27 3.34 12.65 18.64
CA PHE A 27 4.14 11.52 19.12
C PHE A 27 4.71 10.70 17.97
N HIS A 28 6.01 10.47 18.00
CA HIS A 28 6.71 9.65 17.00
C HIS A 28 6.13 8.23 16.89
N LEU A 29 5.66 7.66 18.00
CA LEU A 29 5.03 6.33 18.02
C LEU A 29 3.76 6.25 17.16
N VAL A 30 3.02 7.36 17.00
CA VAL A 30 1.85 7.40 16.12
C VAL A 30 2.30 7.38 14.66
N VAL A 31 3.34 8.15 14.32
CA VAL A 31 3.93 8.14 12.97
C VAL A 31 4.41 6.74 12.60
N GLN A 32 5.14 6.05 13.48
CA GLN A 32 5.61 4.69 13.24
C GLN A 32 4.47 3.70 13.02
N ARG A 33 3.40 3.80 13.80
CA ARG A 33 2.20 2.95 13.62
C ARG A 33 1.53 3.20 12.27
N ILE A 34 1.38 4.46 11.87
CA ILE A 34 0.80 4.82 10.59
C ILE A 34 1.69 4.32 9.46
N LEU A 35 3.00 4.51 9.53
CA LEU A 35 3.93 4.00 8.53
C LEU A 35 3.89 2.46 8.47
N LYS A 36 3.72 1.74 9.58
CA LYS A 36 3.60 0.28 9.54
C LYS A 36 2.28 -0.20 8.92
N GLY A 37 1.21 0.58 9.03
CA GLY A 37 -0.13 0.22 8.53
C GLY A 37 -0.41 0.63 7.07
N ARG A 38 0.59 1.10 6.32
CA ARG A 38 0.43 1.42 4.89
C ARG A 38 0.17 0.14 4.05
N PRO A 39 -0.53 0.23 2.91
CA PRO A 39 -1.08 1.44 2.27
C PRO A 39 -2.32 1.98 2.98
N TRP A 40 -2.50 3.31 2.98
CA TRP A 40 -3.71 3.96 3.49
C TRP A 40 -4.53 4.55 2.36
N SER A 41 -5.86 4.46 2.46
CA SER A 41 -6.77 5.16 1.56
C SER A 41 -7.66 6.12 2.34
N PHE A 42 -8.00 7.24 1.73
CA PHE A 42 -9.00 8.18 2.22
C PHE A 42 -9.92 8.59 1.09
N ASP A 43 -11.23 8.45 1.32
CA ASP A 43 -12.27 8.71 0.33
C ASP A 43 -11.99 8.02 -1.02
N LYS A 44 -11.60 6.74 -0.96
CA LYS A 44 -11.21 5.89 -2.11
C LYS A 44 -9.92 6.32 -2.84
N HIS A 45 -9.29 7.42 -2.45
CA HIS A 45 -7.98 7.83 -2.95
C HIS A 45 -6.84 7.25 -2.11
N LEU A 46 -5.82 6.70 -2.78
CA LEU A 46 -4.62 6.18 -2.12
C LEU A 46 -3.78 7.34 -1.58
N LEU A 47 -3.36 7.23 -0.32
CA LEU A 47 -2.43 8.17 0.31
C LEU A 47 -1.00 7.67 0.12
N ILE A 48 -0.20 8.45 -0.60
CA ILE A 48 1.25 8.27 -0.68
C ILE A 48 1.88 9.03 0.49
N LEU A 49 2.48 8.31 1.43
CA LEU A 49 3.03 8.90 2.65
C LEU A 49 4.56 8.94 2.59
N GLY A 50 5.11 10.15 2.75
CA GLY A 50 6.54 10.39 2.89
C GLY A 50 6.88 10.95 4.27
N VAL A 51 8.03 10.56 4.82
CA VAL A 51 8.54 11.11 6.09
C VAL A 51 9.40 12.33 5.80
N ILE A 52 9.09 13.45 6.47
CA ILE A 52 9.86 14.69 6.35
C ILE A 52 10.96 14.68 7.41
N LYS A 53 12.22 14.84 6.98
CA LYS A 53 13.35 15.08 7.89
C LYS A 53 13.32 16.54 8.35
N GLU A 54 13.86 16.81 9.53
CA GLU A 54 13.93 18.17 10.06
C GLU A 54 14.65 19.11 9.08
N GLY A 55 14.03 20.26 8.79
CA GLY A 55 14.54 21.23 7.81
C GLY A 55 14.33 20.88 6.33
N ALA A 56 13.76 19.71 6.00
CA ALA A 56 13.47 19.34 4.61
C ALA A 56 12.21 20.04 4.06
N ASN A 57 12.21 20.36 2.77
CA ASN A 57 11.04 20.89 2.09
C ASN A 57 10.03 19.76 1.80
N PRO A 58 8.74 19.87 2.20
CA PRO A 58 7.73 18.86 1.91
C PRO A 58 7.54 18.56 0.42
N THR A 59 7.73 19.57 -0.44
CA THR A 59 7.51 19.44 -1.89
C THR A 59 8.63 18.68 -2.61
N THR A 60 9.78 18.48 -1.97
CA THR A 60 10.91 17.73 -2.54
C THR A 60 10.87 16.24 -2.21
N ILE A 61 9.90 15.81 -1.40
CA ILE A 61 9.78 14.41 -1.00
C ILE A 61 9.20 13.62 -2.17
N PRO A 62 9.86 12.53 -2.59
CA PRO A 62 9.35 11.69 -3.68
C PRO A 62 8.09 10.94 -3.22
N LEU A 63 6.93 11.35 -3.77
CA LEU A 63 5.63 10.74 -3.50
C LEU A 63 5.12 9.96 -4.73
N PHE A 64 5.88 8.96 -5.18
CA PHE A 64 5.52 8.13 -6.35
C PHE A 64 5.57 6.62 -6.08
N LEU A 65 5.94 6.20 -4.87
CA LEU A 65 5.97 4.79 -4.45
C LEU A 65 5.19 4.60 -3.15
N VAL A 66 4.43 3.51 -3.07
CA VAL A 66 3.77 3.07 -1.85
C VAL A 66 4.17 1.62 -1.61
N PRO A 67 4.81 1.30 -0.47
CA PRO A 67 5.05 -0.09 -0.12
C PRO A 67 3.75 -0.72 0.38
N PHE A 68 3.53 -1.97 -0.01
CA PHE A 68 2.36 -2.75 0.38
C PHE A 68 2.74 -4.22 0.54
N TRP A 69 1.92 -4.96 1.27
CA TRP A 69 2.08 -6.39 1.47
C TRP A 69 1.57 -7.17 0.26
N ILE A 70 2.34 -8.17 -0.17
CA ILE A 70 1.97 -9.08 -1.27
C ILE A 70 1.69 -10.46 -0.66
N GLN A 71 0.54 -11.04 -1.01
CA GLN A 71 0.20 -12.40 -0.63
C GLN A 71 0.51 -13.38 -1.76
N MET A 72 1.26 -14.43 -1.44
CA MET A 72 1.60 -15.50 -2.37
C MET A 72 0.77 -16.74 -2.04
N HIS A 73 0.08 -17.29 -3.03
CA HIS A 73 -0.77 -18.48 -2.88
C HIS A 73 -0.13 -19.69 -3.55
N ASN A 74 -0.49 -20.89 -3.07
CA ASN A 74 -0.09 -22.18 -3.65
C ASN A 74 1.42 -22.43 -3.71
N LEU A 75 2.19 -21.90 -2.75
CA LEU A 75 3.60 -22.23 -2.61
C LEU A 75 3.76 -23.67 -2.09
N PRO A 76 4.61 -24.51 -2.70
CA PRO A 76 4.87 -25.85 -2.21
C PRO A 76 5.46 -25.84 -0.79
N LEU A 77 5.23 -26.93 -0.04
CA LEU A 77 5.84 -27.12 1.27
C LEU A 77 7.37 -27.02 1.16
N GLY A 78 7.99 -26.25 2.06
CA GLY A 78 9.43 -25.94 2.02
C GLY A 78 9.81 -24.67 1.26
N PHE A 79 8.89 -24.07 0.48
CA PHE A 79 9.11 -22.79 -0.22
C PHE A 79 8.56 -21.58 0.57
N MET A 80 8.19 -21.78 1.83
CA MET A 80 7.68 -20.75 2.74
C MET A 80 8.79 -20.21 3.66
N SER A 81 9.98 -19.98 3.11
CA SER A 81 11.11 -19.39 3.84
C SER A 81 11.27 -17.90 3.51
N GLN A 82 11.95 -17.16 4.39
CA GLN A 82 12.25 -15.75 4.14
C GLN A 82 13.09 -15.55 2.88
N GLU A 83 14.02 -16.46 2.58
CA GLU A 83 14.90 -16.39 1.41
C GLU A 83 14.12 -16.55 0.10
N VAL A 84 13.14 -17.47 0.09
CA VAL A 84 12.23 -17.64 -1.06
C VAL A 84 11.34 -16.41 -1.21
N GLY A 85 10.76 -15.92 -0.11
CA GLY A 85 9.93 -14.71 -0.11
C GLY A 85 10.69 -13.47 -0.60
N GLN A 86 11.95 -13.32 -0.18
CA GLN A 86 12.83 -12.23 -0.65
C GLN A 86 13.16 -12.38 -2.14
N SER A 87 13.44 -13.59 -2.61
CA SER A 87 13.73 -13.85 -4.02
C SER A 87 12.55 -13.48 -4.92
N ILE A 88 11.33 -13.90 -4.55
CA ILE A 88 10.11 -13.56 -5.29
C ILE A 88 9.80 -12.07 -5.18
N GLY A 89 9.89 -11.50 -3.99
CA GLY A 89 9.66 -10.06 -3.78
C GLY A 89 10.60 -9.18 -4.60
N ASN A 90 11.88 -9.57 -4.69
CA ASN A 90 12.88 -8.87 -5.51
C ASN A 90 12.68 -9.06 -7.02
N TYR A 91 12.04 -10.16 -7.43
CA TYR A 91 11.66 -10.36 -8.81
C TYR A 91 10.50 -9.44 -9.22
N ILE A 92 9.54 -9.23 -8.32
CA ILE A 92 8.35 -8.36 -8.56
C ILE A 92 8.71 -6.87 -8.40
N GLY A 93 9.56 -6.54 -7.44
CA GLY A 93 9.91 -5.15 -7.10
C GLY A 93 11.06 -5.08 -6.12
N THR A 94 11.06 -4.10 -5.22
CA THR A 94 12.04 -4.05 -4.12
C THR A 94 11.44 -4.71 -2.89
N PHE A 95 12.01 -5.83 -2.46
CA PHE A 95 11.63 -6.47 -1.20
C PHE A 95 11.98 -5.55 -0.03
N LEU A 96 11.05 -5.42 0.93
CA LEU A 96 11.23 -4.57 2.11
C LEU A 96 11.24 -5.36 3.42
N GLU A 97 10.23 -6.21 3.63
CA GLU A 97 10.09 -6.98 4.86
C GLU A 97 9.37 -8.31 4.65
N TYR A 98 9.60 -9.25 5.58
CA TYR A 98 8.94 -10.56 5.67
C TYR A 98 8.19 -10.63 7.00
N ASP A 99 6.97 -11.19 7.00
CA ASP A 99 6.21 -11.38 8.25
C ASP A 99 6.77 -12.57 9.03
N GLU A 100 7.46 -12.29 10.13
CA GLU A 100 8.08 -13.27 11.03
C GLU A 100 7.08 -14.30 11.58
N LYS A 101 5.78 -13.99 11.63
CA LYS A 101 4.74 -14.93 12.06
C LYS A 101 4.60 -16.15 11.15
N ASN A 102 5.09 -16.04 9.91
CA ASN A 102 5.07 -17.15 8.97
C ASN A 102 6.08 -18.24 9.34
N SER A 103 7.16 -17.88 10.03
CA SER A 103 8.22 -18.82 10.42
C SER A 103 7.78 -19.78 11.53
N SER A 104 6.88 -19.36 12.43
CA SER A 104 6.43 -20.19 13.55
C SER A 104 5.50 -21.34 13.15
N ASN A 105 4.86 -21.25 11.97
CA ASN A 105 3.93 -22.26 11.48
C ASN A 105 4.61 -23.40 10.70
N LEU A 106 5.87 -23.20 10.27
CA LEU A 106 6.69 -24.21 9.57
C LEU A 106 6.91 -25.50 10.38
N LEU A 107 6.84 -25.44 11.72
CA LEU A 107 7.11 -26.59 12.60
C LEU A 107 5.95 -27.59 12.70
N ARG A 108 4.75 -27.31 12.16
CA ARG A 108 3.58 -28.20 12.28
C ARG A 108 3.32 -29.09 11.07
N GLY A 109 4.04 -28.94 9.96
CA GLY A 109 3.86 -29.77 8.76
C GLY A 109 2.47 -29.65 8.10
N GLU A 110 1.62 -28.74 8.57
CA GLU A 110 0.34 -28.44 7.93
C GLU A 110 0.52 -27.31 6.91
N PRO A 111 -0.27 -27.31 5.80
CA PRO A 111 -0.35 -26.18 4.89
C PRO A 111 -0.56 -24.90 5.70
N THR A 112 0.44 -24.04 5.70
CA THR A 112 0.37 -22.80 6.46
C THR A 112 -0.25 -21.75 5.56
N GLU A 113 -1.42 -21.26 5.94
CA GLU A 113 -1.90 -19.98 5.43
C GLU A 113 -0.98 -18.88 5.97
N VAL A 114 -0.10 -18.42 5.10
CA VAL A 114 0.68 -17.22 5.34
C VAL A 114 -0.25 -16.02 5.12
N PHE A 115 -0.63 -15.38 6.22
CA PHE A 115 -1.51 -14.21 6.21
C PHE A 115 -0.69 -12.97 5.90
N PHE A 116 -0.63 -12.61 4.62
CA PHE A 116 -0.33 -11.24 4.22
C PHE A 116 -1.65 -10.53 3.96
N ASN A 117 -1.98 -9.54 4.80
CA ASN A 117 -3.27 -8.85 4.75
C ASN A 117 -3.38 -8.00 3.48
N TYR A 118 -4.44 -8.26 2.72
CA TYR A 118 -4.89 -7.41 1.62
C TYR A 118 -6.14 -6.67 2.08
N GLU A 119 -5.99 -5.50 2.70
CA GLU A 119 -7.13 -4.59 2.84
C GLU A 119 -7.24 -3.81 1.54
N ARG A 120 -7.99 -4.37 0.57
CA ARG A 120 -8.44 -3.75 -0.69
C ARG A 120 -7.52 -2.61 -1.16
N LEU A 121 -6.64 -2.90 -2.14
CA LEU A 121 -6.20 -1.84 -3.05
C LEU A 121 -7.43 -0.99 -3.36
N GLY A 122 -7.36 0.32 -3.12
CA GLY A 122 -8.41 1.24 -3.52
C GLY A 122 -8.80 0.96 -4.97
N SER A 123 -10.00 1.34 -5.37
CA SER A 123 -10.56 1.08 -6.70
C SER A 123 -9.47 1.04 -7.80
N PHE A 124 -9.21 -0.16 -8.34
CA PHE A 124 -8.24 -0.38 -9.40
C PHE A 124 -8.98 -0.36 -10.74
N CYS A 125 -8.49 0.45 -11.67
CA CYS A 125 -9.03 0.50 -13.02
C CYS A 125 -8.20 -0.43 -13.92
N TYR A 126 -8.82 -1.50 -14.42
CA TYR A 126 -8.21 -2.42 -15.38
C TYR A 126 -8.04 -1.79 -16.76
N SER A 127 -8.75 -0.71 -17.03
CA SER A 127 -8.75 -0.02 -18.32
C SER A 127 -7.57 0.93 -18.50
N CYS A 128 -7.15 1.64 -17.44
CA CYS A 128 -6.01 2.55 -17.47
C CYS A 128 -4.84 2.12 -16.58
N GLY A 129 -5.01 1.06 -15.76
CA GLY A 129 -3.99 0.55 -14.85
C GLY A 129 -3.73 1.43 -13.61
N ILE A 130 -4.56 2.45 -13.35
CA ILE A 130 -4.39 3.38 -12.22
C ILE A 130 -5.17 2.92 -10.99
N MET A 131 -4.52 2.99 -9.83
CA MET A 131 -5.12 2.78 -8.51
C MET A 131 -5.74 4.09 -7.98
N SER A 132 -7.05 4.27 -8.13
CA SER A 132 -7.83 5.38 -7.53
C SER A 132 -9.34 5.34 -7.84
N HIS A 133 -9.77 4.64 -8.89
CA HIS A 133 -11.15 4.56 -9.38
C HIS A 133 -11.41 3.18 -10.03
N VAL A 134 -12.66 2.75 -10.13
CA VAL A 134 -13.02 1.51 -10.87
C VAL A 134 -13.30 1.88 -12.33
N ASP A 135 -13.29 0.90 -13.23
CA ASP A 135 -13.45 1.11 -14.68
C ASP A 135 -14.61 2.04 -15.05
N GLU A 136 -15.74 1.93 -14.33
CA GLU A 136 -16.96 2.75 -14.51
C GLU A 136 -16.74 4.26 -14.31
N PHE A 137 -15.69 4.67 -13.60
CA PHE A 137 -15.36 6.06 -13.30
C PHE A 137 -14.00 6.47 -13.89
N CYS A 138 -13.54 5.77 -14.93
CA CYS A 138 -12.29 6.06 -15.59
C CYS A 138 -12.49 7.04 -16.75
N ASP A 139 -11.86 8.21 -16.69
CA ASP A 139 -11.85 9.19 -17.79
C ASP A 139 -11.28 8.59 -19.09
N HIS A 140 -10.41 7.59 -18.99
CA HIS A 140 -9.88 6.87 -20.15
C HIS A 140 -10.96 6.00 -20.81
N PHE A 141 -11.91 5.44 -20.05
CA PHE A 141 -13.02 4.62 -20.57
C PHE A 141 -13.96 5.46 -21.45
N PHE A 142 -14.21 6.70 -21.07
CA PHE A 142 -15.04 7.63 -21.85
C PHE A 142 -14.34 8.15 -23.12
N ALA A 143 -13.01 8.00 -23.22
CA ALA A 143 -12.21 8.40 -24.37
C ALA A 143 -11.89 7.25 -25.34
N MET A 144 -12.20 6.00 -24.97
CA MET A 144 -12.01 4.86 -25.87
C MET A 144 -13.09 4.86 -26.96
N PRO A 145 -12.74 4.69 -28.26
CA PRO A 145 -13.75 4.44 -29.27
C PRO A 145 -14.53 3.18 -28.89
N MET A 146 -15.85 3.22 -29.02
CA MET A 146 -16.70 2.06 -28.74
C MET A 146 -16.20 0.86 -29.54
N ASP A 147 -15.78 -0.19 -28.84
CA ASP A 147 -15.51 -1.50 -29.43
C ASP A 147 -16.86 -2.09 -29.82
N ASP A 148 -17.09 -2.28 -31.12
CA ASP A 148 -18.34 -2.83 -31.66
C ASP A 148 -18.44 -4.35 -31.49
N GLY A 149 -17.42 -4.98 -30.88
CA GLY A 149 -17.41 -6.40 -30.58
C GLY A 149 -17.31 -7.28 -31.82
N THR A 150 -16.97 -6.72 -32.99
CA THR A 150 -16.75 -7.50 -34.20
C THR A 150 -15.32 -8.02 -34.23
N ARG A 151 -15.14 -9.26 -33.76
CA ARG A 151 -13.95 -10.07 -34.05
C ARG A 151 -14.06 -10.74 -35.41
#